data_AF-A0A2J6HIH8-F1
#
_entry.id   AF-A0A2J6HIH8-F1
#
_cell.length_a   1.000
_cell.length_b   1.000
_cell.length_c   1.000
_cell.angle_alpha   90.00
_cell.angle_beta   90.00
_cell.angle_gamma   90.00
#
_symmetry.space_group_name_H-M   'P 1'
#
loop_
_entity.id
_entity.type
_entity.pdbx_description
1 polymer ?
#
loop_
_entity_poly.entity_id
_entity_poly.type
_entity_poly.pdbx_seq_one_letter_code
_entity_poly.pdbx_strand_id
1 'polypeptide(L)' 'KELYYDSIDINNKMYYDIFSDTLKHEGIIPIDPNPVRCYYSTEYGVIKIDFSDSTSWELEHIEW' A
#
# COMPACT_ATOMS: atom_id res chain seq x y z
N LYS A 1 12.80 -1.98 2.50
CA LYS A 1 13.52 -0.69 2.38
C LYS A 1 12.44 0.33 2.12
N GLU A 2 12.36 1.34 2.96
CA GLU A 2 11.39 2.42 2.82
C GLU A 2 11.73 3.25 1.56
N LEU A 3 10.71 3.62 0.80
CA LEU A 3 10.80 4.53 -0.34
C LEU A 3 9.83 5.68 -0.14
N TYR A 4 10.23 6.87 -0.59
CA TYR A 4 9.41 8.08 -0.59
C TYR A 4 8.98 8.42 -2.02
N TYR A 5 7.72 8.85 -2.16
CA TYR A 5 7.15 9.42 -3.38
C TYR A 5 6.47 10.75 -3.04
N ASP A 6 6.69 11.75 -3.89
CA ASP A 6 6.04 13.06 -3.77
C ASP A 6 4.51 12.92 -3.82
N SER A 7 4.01 12.12 -4.75
CA SER A 7 2.58 11.87 -4.90
C SER A 7 2.24 10.56 -5.63
N ILE A 8 1.00 10.11 -5.48
CA ILE A 8 0.43 8.95 -6.18
C ILE A 8 -1.05 9.20 -6.51
N ASP A 9 -1.49 8.78 -7.69
CA ASP A 9 -2.90 8.75 -8.07
C ASP A 9 -3.48 7.37 -7.75
N ILE A 10 -4.54 7.34 -6.94
CA ILE A 10 -5.27 6.12 -6.56
C ILE A 10 -6.76 6.41 -6.66
N ASN A 11 -7.50 5.59 -7.41
CA ASN A 11 -8.94 5.78 -7.64
C ASN A 11 -9.31 7.22 -8.07
N ASN A 12 -8.54 7.84 -8.97
CA ASN A 12 -8.70 9.24 -9.44
C ASN A 12 -8.58 10.30 -8.31
N LYS A 13 -7.89 9.98 -7.22
CA LYS A 13 -7.55 10.91 -6.15
C LYS A 13 -6.03 10.95 -5.98
N MET A 14 -5.50 12.17 -5.97
CA MET A 14 -4.10 12.42 -5.68
C MET A 14 -3.85 12.40 -4.18
N TYR A 15 -2.88 11.59 -3.76
CA TYR A 15 -2.32 11.57 -2.41
C TYR A 15 -0.88 12.06 -2.46
N TYR A 16 -0.44 12.75 -1.40
CA TYR A 16 0.87 13.38 -1.30
C TYR A 16 1.65 12.83 -0.12
N ASP A 17 2.97 13.01 -0.14
CA ASP A 17 3.90 12.57 0.90
C ASP A 17 3.76 11.09 1.24
N ILE A 18 4.01 10.25 0.23
CA ILE A 18 3.75 8.82 0.29
C ILE A 18 5.02 8.07 0.65
N PHE A 19 4.89 7.26 1.68
CA PHE A 19 5.91 6.30 2.09
C PHE A 19 5.47 4.91 1.65
N SER A 20 6.43 4.08 1.26
CA SER A 20 6.15 2.67 0.99
C SER A 20 7.18 1.76 1.62
N ASP A 21 6.69 0.65 2.14
CA ASP A 21 7.52 -0.36 2.77
C ASP A 21 7.31 -1.73 2.15
N THR A 22 8.43 -2.42 1.92
CA THR A 22 8.40 -3.83 1.55
C THR A 22 7.97 -4.63 2.76
N LEU A 23 6.84 -5.32 2.65
CA LEU A 23 6.38 -6.25 3.68
C LEU A 23 7.21 -7.53 3.54
N LYS A 24 8.25 -7.63 4.36
CA LYS A 24 9.04 -8.86 4.46
C LYS A 24 8.26 -9.89 5.25
N HIS A 25 8.24 -11.10 4.73
CA HIS A 25 7.58 -12.23 5.36
C HIS A 25 8.66 -13.22 5.80
N GLU A 26 8.69 -13.50 7.10
CA GLU A 26 9.50 -14.59 7.66
C GLU A 26 8.57 -15.76 8.00
N GLY A 27 8.79 -16.91 7.33
CA GLY A 27 7.99 -18.12 7.51
C GLY A 27 6.94 -18.37 6.41
N ILE A 28 6.13 -19.42 6.59
CA ILE A 28 5.04 -19.78 5.68
C ILE A 28 3.83 -18.94 6.06
N ILE A 29 3.34 -18.14 5.11
CA ILE A 29 2.08 -17.41 5.27
C ILE A 29 1.00 -18.18 4.52
N PRO A 30 -0.06 -18.62 5.20
CA PRO A 30 -1.15 -19.37 4.57
C PRO A 30 -2.09 -18.47 3.75
N ILE A 31 -1.70 -17.22 3.48
CA ILE A 31 -2.49 -16.22 2.77
C ILE A 31 -1.90 -16.07 1.37
N ASP A 32 -2.66 -16.50 0.36
CA ASP A 32 -2.35 -16.39 -1.06
C ASP A 32 -3.50 -15.59 -1.73
N PRO A 33 -3.21 -14.42 -2.32
CA PRO A 33 -1.90 -13.82 -2.49
C PRO A 33 -1.40 -13.12 -1.22
N ASN A 34 -0.10 -13.20 -0.97
CA ASN A 34 0.51 -12.51 0.17
C ASN A 34 0.81 -11.05 -0.21
N PRO A 35 0.65 -10.10 0.72
CA PRO A 35 1.02 -8.72 0.43
C PRO A 35 2.55 -8.62 0.22
N VAL A 36 3.02 -7.63 -0.53
CA VAL A 36 4.46 -7.44 -0.81
C VAL A 36 4.93 -6.02 -0.53
N ARG A 37 4.02 -5.04 -0.65
CA ARG A 37 4.31 -3.63 -0.39
C ARG A 37 3.07 -2.91 0.08
N CYS A 38 3.21 -2.05 1.09
CA CYS A 38 2.19 -1.11 1.49
C CYS A 38 2.62 0.31 1.12
N TYR A 39 1.64 1.17 0.81
CA TYR A 39 1.82 2.59 0.59
C TYR A 39 0.92 3.34 1.57
N TYR A 40 1.47 4.32 2.25
CA TYR A 40 0.75 5.09 3.26
C TYR A 40 1.15 6.57 3.24
N SER A 41 0.19 7.42 3.55
CA SER A 41 0.43 8.85 3.81
C SER A 41 0.25 9.14 5.29
N THR A 42 0.86 10.22 5.76
CA THR A 42 0.73 10.68 7.16
C THR A 42 -0.67 11.22 7.48
N GLU A 43 -1.40 11.66 6.46
CA GLU A 43 -2.76 12.23 6.59
C GLU A 43 -3.86 11.16 6.55
N TYR A 44 -3.71 10.13 5.72
CA TYR A 44 -4.77 9.17 5.40
C TYR A 44 -4.47 7.73 5.85
N GLY A 45 -3.25 7.43 6.29
CA GLY A 45 -2.84 6.06 6.61
C GLY A 45 -2.58 5.24 5.35
N VAL A 46 -2.89 3.95 5.37
CA VAL A 46 -2.64 3.03 4.23
C VAL A 46 -3.59 3.34 3.08
N ILE A 47 -3.02 3.63 1.90
CA ILE A 47 -3.78 3.99 0.70
C ILE A 47 -3.72 2.91 -0.39
N LYS A 48 -2.71 2.05 -0.36
CA LYS A 48 -2.56 0.95 -1.32
C LYS A 48 -1.75 -0.21 -0.73
N ILE A 49 -2.09 -1.43 -1.13
CA ILE A 49 -1.30 -2.65 -0.86
C ILE A 49 -1.13 -3.42 -2.17
N ASP A 50 0.11 -3.71 -2.55
CA ASP A 50 0.44 -4.62 -3.66
C ASP A 50 0.57 -6.06 -3.13
N PHE A 51 0.10 -7.03 -3.91
CA PHE A 51 0.16 -8.46 -3.62
C PHE A 51 1.09 -9.24 -4.55
N SER A 52 1.49 -10.43 -4.13
CA SER A 52 2.45 -11.29 -4.86
C SER A 52 1.92 -11.84 -6.18
N ASP A 53 0.61 -11.87 -6.39
CA ASP A 53 -0.05 -12.25 -7.64
C ASP A 53 -0.21 -11.07 -8.62
N SER A 54 0.41 -9.92 -8.33
CA SER A 54 0.30 -8.67 -9.10
C SER A 54 -1.05 -7.95 -8.99
N THR A 55 -1.94 -8.38 -8.11
CA THR A 55 -3.14 -7.60 -7.75
C THR A 55 -2.82 -6.54 -6.71
N SER A 56 -3.73 -5.58 -6.52
CA SER A 56 -3.60 -4.56 -5.48
C SER A 56 -4.93 -4.23 -4.83
N TRP A 57 -4.88 -3.85 -3.55
CA TRP A 57 -5.98 -3.16 -2.88
C TRP A 57 -5.70 -1.67 -2.85
N GLU A 58 -6.70 -0.88 -3.16
CA GLU A 58 -6.63 0.58 -3.22
C GLU A 58 -7.71 1.16 -2.32
N LEU A 59 -7.37 2.23 -1.60
CA LEU A 59 -8.30 2.90 -0.70
C LEU A 59 -9.43 3.53 -1.50
N GLU A 60 -10.64 3.03 -1.28
CA GLU A 60 -11.85 3.54 -1.93
C GLU A 60 -12.41 4.77 -1.20
N HIS A 61 -12.63 4.68 0.11
CA HIS A 61 -13.13 5.78 0.93
C HIS A 61 -12.75 5.62 2.41
N ILE A 62 -12.87 6.70 3.19
CA ILE A 62 -12.71 6.71 4.65
C ILE A 62 -14.03 7.19 5.27
N GLU A 63 -14.60 6.41 6.18
CA GLU A 63 -15.73 6.83 7.02
C GLU A 63 -15.23 7.21 8.42
N TRP A 64 -15.89 8.19 9.05
CA TRP A 64 -15.57 8.71 10.38
C TRP A 64 -16.75 8.53 11.34
#